data_AF-A0A358U2J3-F1
#
_entry.id   AF-A0A358U2J3-F1
#
_cell.length_a   1.000
_cell.length_b   1.000
_cell.length_c   1.000
_cell.angle_alpha   90.00
_cell.angle_beta   90.00
_cell.angle_gamma   90.00
#
_symmetry.space_group_name_H-M   'P 1'
#
loop_
_entity.id
_entity.type
_entity.pdbx_description
1 polymer ?
#
loop_
_entity_poly.entity_id
_entity_poly.type
_entity_poly.pdbx_seq_one_letter_code
_entity_poly.pdbx_strand_id
1 'polypeptide(L)' 'MQLNELEMKKILDQGMLTRSIIENETVMKKCQMYNEMAKDAAVKGFFKEQVKGLEDVIGYFKKEMVGLQ' A
#
# COMPACT_ATOMS: atom_id res chain seq x y z
N MET A 1 14.47 -26.24 -16.47
CA MET A 1 13.28 -26.00 -15.62
C MET A 1 13.41 -24.77 -14.73
N GLN A 2 14.58 -24.46 -14.15
CA GLN A 2 14.78 -23.28 -13.27
C GLN A 2 14.37 -21.92 -13.86
N LEU A 3 14.50 -21.70 -15.18
CA LEU A 3 14.07 -20.45 -15.82
C LEU A 3 12.57 -20.19 -15.65
N ASN A 4 11.73 -21.23 -15.73
CA ASN A 4 10.28 -21.13 -15.57
C ASN A 4 9.88 -20.81 -14.12
N GLU A 5 10.65 -21.29 -13.14
CA GLU A 5 10.41 -21.01 -11.73
C GLU A 5 10.74 -19.55 -11.38
N LEU A 6 11.80 -18.99 -11.96
CA LEU A 6 12.18 -17.58 -11.77
C LEU A 6 11.14 -16.63 -12.38
N GLU A 7 10.69 -16.91 -13.60
CA GLU A 7 9.65 -16.12 -14.27
C GLU A 7 8.31 -16.20 -13.52
N MET A 8 7.94 -17.39 -13.05
CA MET A 8 6.74 -17.57 -12.24
C MET A 8 6.82 -16.80 -10.92
N LYS A 9 7.97 -16.85 -10.24
CA LYS A 9 8.20 -16.05 -9.02
C LYS A 9 8.07 -14.56 -9.32
N LYS A 10 8.65 -14.06 -10.42
CA LYS A 10 8.55 -12.65 -10.82
C LYS A 10 7.09 -12.20 -10.98
N ILE A 11 6.27 -13.02 -11.67
CA ILE A 11 4.84 -12.73 -11.86
C ILE A 11 4.08 -12.71 -10.52
N LEU A 12 4.35 -13.69 -9.65
CA LEU A 12 3.72 -13.76 -8.34
C LEU A 12 4.09 -12.57 -7.46
N ASP A 13 5.36 -12.19 -7.41
CA ASP A 13 5.85 -11.03 -6.67
C ASP A 13 5.21 -9.73 -7.18
N GLN A 14 5.13 -9.54 -8.51
CA GLN A 14 4.43 -8.41 -9.13
C GLN A 14 2.94 -8.38 -8.74
N GLY A 15 2.27 -9.53 -8.75
CA GLY A 15 0.87 -9.66 -8.35
C GLY A 15 0.65 -9.31 -6.87
N MET A 16 1.54 -9.77 -5.99
CA MET A 16 1.50 -9.44 -4.56
C MET A 16 1.68 -7.95 -4.32
N LEU A 17 2.71 -7.33 -4.92
CA LEU A 17 2.94 -5.88 -4.78
C LEU A 17 1.78 -5.05 -5.32
N THR A 18 1.25 -5.42 -6.50
CA THR A 18 0.08 -4.75 -7.08
C THR A 18 -1.11 -4.78 -6.12
N ARG A 19 -1.41 -5.96 -5.56
CA ARG A 19 -2.50 -6.11 -4.61
C ARG A 19 -2.27 -5.31 -3.33
N SER A 20 -1.06 -5.36 -2.78
CA SER A 20 -0.70 -4.60 -1.58
C SER A 20 -0.82 -3.09 -1.80
N ILE A 21 -0.43 -2.56 -2.96
CA ILE A 21 -0.61 -1.14 -3.31
C ILE A 21 -2.09 -0.77 -3.30
N ILE A 22 -2.95 -1.55 -3.98
CA ILE A 22 -4.39 -1.29 -4.05
C ILE A 22 -5.04 -1.33 -2.66
N GLU A 23 -4.67 -2.32 -1.85
CA GLU A 23 -5.22 -2.47 -0.49
C GLU A 23 -4.81 -1.28 0.40
N ASN A 24 -3.55 -0.85 0.35
CA ASN A 24 -3.08 0.30 1.13
C ASN A 24 -3.67 1.62 0.63
N GLU A 25 -3.81 1.83 -0.69
CA GLU A 25 -4.49 3.02 -1.25
C GLU A 25 -5.96 3.06 -0.82
N THR A 26 -6.63 1.91 -0.76
CA THR A 26 -8.01 1.81 -0.29
C THR A 26 -8.12 2.14 1.20
N VAL A 27 -7.23 1.61 2.03
CA VAL A 27 -7.19 1.92 3.48
C VAL A 27 -6.89 3.40 3.68
N MET A 28 -5.99 3.99 2.90
CA MET A 28 -5.63 5.40 2.99
C MET A 28 -6.83 6.31 2.72
N LYS A 29 -7.61 6.02 1.67
CA LYS A 29 -8.85 6.74 1.38
C LYS A 29 -9.88 6.60 2.51
N LYS A 30 -9.97 5.42 3.14
CA LYS A 30 -10.82 5.23 4.32
C LYS A 30 -10.35 6.07 5.50
N CYS A 31 -9.04 6.12 5.77
CA CYS A 31 -8.48 6.98 6.83
C CYS A 31 -8.77 8.46 6.58
N GLN A 32 -8.64 8.94 5.33
CA GLN A 32 -9.02 10.30 4.95
C GLN A 32 -10.50 10.58 5.25
N MET A 33 -11.39 9.68 4.81
CA MET A 33 -12.83 9.79 5.07
C MET A 33 -13.13 9.77 6.58
N TYR A 34 -12.49 8.88 7.36
CA TYR A 34 -12.71 8.81 8.81
C TYR A 34 -12.18 10.05 9.55
N ASN A 35 -11.08 10.65 9.07
CA ASN A 35 -10.60 11.93 9.58
C ASN A 35 -11.63 13.05 9.38
N GLU A 36 -12.26 13.11 8.21
CA GLU A 36 -13.31 14.10 7.90
C GLU A 36 -14.56 13.90 8.76
N MET A 37 -14.96 12.64 8.98
CA MET A 37 -16.14 12.28 9.77
C MET A 37 -15.93 12.42 11.29
N ALA A 38 -14.69 12.26 11.77
CA ALA A 38 -14.40 12.29 13.19
C ALA A 38 -14.72 13.66 13.79
N LYS A 39 -15.31 13.66 15.00
CA LYS A 39 -15.52 14.89 15.79
C LYS A 39 -14.45 15.06 16.87
N ASP A 40 -13.92 13.95 17.35
CA ASP A 40 -12.86 13.92 18.36
C ASP A 40 -11.50 14.27 17.74
N ALA A 41 -10.75 15.14 18.41
CA ALA A 41 -9.47 15.64 17.91
C ALA A 41 -8.37 14.57 17.90
N ALA A 42 -8.37 13.66 18.87
CA ALA A 42 -7.40 12.57 18.93
C ALA A 42 -7.66 11.55 17.82
N VAL A 43 -8.93 11.22 17.56
CA VAL A 43 -9.32 10.35 16.44
C VAL A 43 -8.96 10.98 15.08
N LYS A 44 -9.14 12.29 14.91
CA LYS A 44 -8.65 12.99 13.73
C LYS A 44 -7.13 12.86 13.59
N GLY A 45 -6.38 13.17 14.65
CA GLY A 45 -4.93 13.05 14.68
C GLY A 45 -4.45 11.67 14.25
N PHE A 46 -5.04 10.63 14.84
CA PHE A 46 -4.75 9.24 14.50
C PHE A 46 -4.91 8.95 13.01
N PHE A 47 -6.08 9.23 12.42
CA PHE A 47 -6.29 8.93 11.00
C PHE A 47 -5.39 9.76 10.07
N LYS A 48 -5.03 10.99 10.45
CA LYS A 48 -4.08 11.81 9.70
C LYS A 48 -2.67 11.21 9.71
N GLU A 49 -2.23 10.65 10.83
CA GLU A 49 -0.95 9.94 10.94
C GLU A 49 -0.95 8.62 10.18
N GLN A 50 -2.05 7.87 10.22
CA GLN A 50 -2.21 6.65 9.42
C GLN A 50 -2.08 6.92 7.92
N VAL A 51 -2.64 8.03 7.41
CA VAL A 51 -2.48 8.42 5.99
C VAL A 51 -1.02 8.56 5.62
N LYS A 52 -0.20 9.24 6.43
CA LYS A 52 1.24 9.38 6.16
C LYS A 52 1.96 8.04 6.16
N GLY A 53 1.67 7.19 7.15
CA GLY A 53 2.26 5.85 7.21
C GLY A 53 1.90 4.99 5.99
N LEU A 54 0.67 5.11 5.49
CA LEU A 54 0.23 4.42 4.29
C LEU A 54 0.89 4.97 3.02
N GLU A 55 1.10 6.29 2.92
CA GLU A 55 1.86 6.90 1.82
C GLU A 55 3.29 6.35 1.75
N ASP A 56 3.97 6.22 2.90
CA ASP A 56 5.32 5.64 2.98
C ASP A 56 5.33 4.17 2.54
N VAL A 57 4.37 3.36 2.99
CA VAL A 57 4.23 1.95 2.60
C VAL A 57 3.95 1.80 1.11
N ILE A 58 3.03 2.60 0.56
CA ILE A 58 2.73 2.60 -0.88
C ILE A 58 3.97 3.01 -1.67
N GLY A 59 4.70 4.02 -1.21
CA GLY A 59 5.95 4.48 -1.81
C GLY A 59 7.02 3.38 -1.84
N TYR A 60 7.16 2.63 -0.74
CA TYR A 60 8.03 1.45 -0.68
C TYR A 60 7.63 0.40 -1.71
N PHE A 61 6.37 -0.04 -1.76
CA PHE A 61 5.93 -1.05 -2.72
C PHE A 61 6.05 -0.61 -4.18
N LYS A 62 5.81 0.67 -4.48
CA LYS A 62 6.02 1.21 -5.84
C LYS A 62 7.50 1.15 -6.24
N LYS A 63 8.43 1.39 -5.33
CA LYS A 63 9.88 1.23 -5.59
C LYS A 63 10.26 -0.23 -5.85
N GLU A 64 9.78 -1.15 -5.02
CA GLU A 64 10.01 -2.59 -5.22
C GLU A 64 9.44 -3.07 -6.56
N MET A 65 8.26 -2.59 -6.95
CA MET A 65 7.62 -2.95 -8.22
C MET A 65 8.43 -2.48 -9.44
N VAL A 66 9.07 -1.31 -9.36
CA VAL A 66 10.01 -0.85 -10.41
C VAL A 66 11.25 -1.74 -10.46
N GLY A 67 11.75 -2.21 -9.31
CA GLY A 67 12.87 -3.15 -9.24
C GLY A 67 12.54 -4.54 -9.83
N LEU A 68 11.26 -4.89 -9.96
CA LEU A 68 10.78 -6.11 -10.62
C LEU A 68 10.49 -5.94 -12.11
N GLN A 69 10.72 -4.77 -12.73
CA GLN A 69 10.56 -4.61 -14.18
C GLN A 69 11.84 -5.00 -14.91
#